data_AF-A0A412GRH0-F1
#
_entry.id   AF-A0A412GRH0-F1
#
_cell.length_a   1.000
_cell.length_b   1.000
_cell.length_c   1.000
_cell.angle_alpha   90.00
_cell.angle_beta   90.00
_cell.angle_gamma   90.00
#
_symmetry.space_group_name_H-M   'P 1'
#
loop_
_entity.id
_entity.type
_entity.pdbx_description
1 polymer ?
#
loop_
_entity_poly.entity_id
_entity_poly.type
_entity_poly.pdbx_seq_one_letter_code
_entity_poly.pdbx_strand_id
1 'polypeptide(L)'
;MKTNLLSIILLSCLFFSCKNNTSLPEVTQVPFKVSDSDKYGMMNVDGSILFEDEFDQLPSIAVNGIFTVKNKQEKLEYFKADKKPKQITETSYIDGGYYTEGVIPVVKPERPISFIDKNGKELFVLGTFEGKRIQSVNAYFSDGLMMFVTEEGKCGYINSKGQVVIKPTFDVAFPFNEKVAIVGKNTSGNEDMKFSVIDCSGKEIAQLKEIKEVLAWNNMYSNETFTKGNKAFNKKGELVFRSPAKWNTLLPFNGDYTMFLDENDECGIINNKGEVVVRAKYNWGIRNIGKNFVGVEQSDSKYSLSFLDDNENRIEKLEDIEDFSLFTVDKGIVQEQNEYYFIDYSGKALDKKNYSFIYIPSIISSIWYPNSLFLSYLQKENSSSMKMVKSDYYPSQEAISSVLNVLNTRGVGNIQMGMSLQAAMKYYNMGDSDKHSYDYWDNFEGIEGIGNLKTNYRIQFNDYISDYSGYNYNTTIRHIIINIDRSEVTCSNAEKRLHDAAINYLKNIGFTKTGHTDDWMDEEWDIYSNDKYSYYIAVNKDGSKLCLESK
;
A
#
# COMPACT_ATOMS: atom_id res chain seq x y z
N MET A 1 -52.43 35.96 0.81
CA MET A 1 -51.25 36.07 -0.07
C MET A 1 -50.15 35.21 0.52
N LYS A 2 -49.83 34.09 -0.13
CA LYS A 2 -48.75 33.17 0.26
C LYS A 2 -47.45 33.65 -0.36
N THR A 3 -46.42 33.88 0.45
CA THR A 3 -45.06 34.17 -0.02
C THR A 3 -44.28 32.86 -0.01
N ASN A 4 -43.97 32.35 -1.20
CA ASN A 4 -43.07 31.20 -1.37
C ASN A 4 -41.62 31.69 -1.25
N LEU A 5 -40.87 31.11 -0.31
CA LEU A 5 -39.42 31.14 -0.26
C LEU A 5 -38.91 30.18 -1.36
N LEU A 6 -38.31 30.72 -2.42
CA LEU A 6 -37.58 29.91 -3.39
C LEU A 6 -36.16 29.69 -2.87
N SER A 7 -35.87 28.47 -2.43
CA SER A 7 -34.54 28.00 -2.10
C SER A 7 -33.67 27.94 -3.36
N ILE A 8 -32.74 28.88 -3.50
CA ILE A 8 -31.67 28.81 -4.49
C ILE A 8 -30.64 27.81 -3.97
N ILE A 9 -30.73 26.56 -4.43
CA ILE A 9 -29.66 25.59 -4.30
C ILE A 9 -28.53 26.09 -5.21
N LEU A 10 -27.44 26.54 -4.60
CA LEU A 10 -26.18 26.85 -5.27
C LEU A 10 -25.61 25.53 -5.81
N LEU A 11 -26.00 25.17 -7.03
CA LEU A 11 -25.34 24.12 -7.79
C LEU A 11 -23.98 24.68 -8.20
N SER A 12 -22.94 24.36 -7.42
CA SER A 12 -21.56 24.65 -7.79
C SER A 12 -21.23 23.83 -9.04
N CYS A 13 -21.49 24.42 -10.20
CA CYS A 13 -21.04 23.93 -11.49
C CYS A 13 -19.50 23.97 -11.49
N LEU A 14 -18.90 22.86 -11.10
CA LEU A 14 -17.55 22.51 -11.52
C LEU A 14 -17.58 22.54 -13.05
N PHE A 15 -16.85 23.49 -13.64
CA PHE A 15 -16.53 23.45 -15.05
C PHE A 15 -15.66 22.21 -15.30
N PHE A 16 -16.30 21.06 -15.47
CA PHE A 16 -15.68 19.90 -16.08
C PHE A 16 -15.41 20.27 -17.53
N SER A 17 -14.14 20.49 -17.85
CA SER A 17 -13.66 20.34 -19.20
C SER A 17 -14.09 18.97 -19.70
N CYS A 18 -15.07 18.94 -20.60
CA CYS A 18 -15.53 17.72 -21.25
C CYS A 18 -14.35 17.12 -22.01
N LYS A 19 -13.84 15.96 -21.57
CA LYS A 19 -13.40 14.86 -22.47
C LYS A 19 -12.95 13.55 -21.83
N ASN A 20 -12.77 13.44 -20.51
CA ASN A 20 -12.33 12.17 -19.91
C ASN A 20 -13.39 11.58 -18.99
N ASN A 21 -13.98 10.45 -19.38
CA ASN A 21 -14.91 9.65 -18.56
C ASN A 21 -14.23 8.95 -17.37
N THR A 22 -12.94 9.24 -17.10
CA THR A 22 -12.16 8.61 -16.04
C THR A 22 -12.00 9.56 -14.85
N SER A 23 -12.13 9.00 -13.65
CA SER A 23 -11.86 9.66 -12.37
C SER A 23 -10.40 9.48 -11.92
N LEU A 24 -9.52 9.03 -12.80
CA LEU A 24 -8.13 8.77 -12.45
C LEU A 24 -7.37 10.08 -12.24
N PRO A 25 -6.31 10.05 -11.41
CA PRO A 25 -5.51 11.24 -11.16
C PRO A 25 -4.87 11.80 -12.44
N GLU A 26 -4.75 13.12 -12.51
CA GLU A 26 -4.13 13.82 -13.63
C GLU A 26 -2.63 14.05 -13.34
N VAL A 27 -1.78 13.64 -14.29
CA VAL A 27 -0.37 14.03 -14.30
C VAL A 27 -0.27 15.42 -14.87
N THR A 28 0.21 16.38 -14.07
CA THR A 28 0.27 17.79 -14.46
C THR A 28 1.67 18.20 -14.91
N GLN A 29 2.72 17.64 -14.29
CA GLN A 29 4.10 17.91 -14.65
C GLN A 29 4.97 16.66 -14.53
N VAL A 30 6.06 16.65 -15.30
CA VAL A 30 7.05 15.57 -15.33
C VAL A 30 8.47 16.14 -15.15
N PRO A 31 9.36 15.41 -14.47
CA PRO A 31 10.73 15.85 -14.27
C PRO A 31 11.57 15.68 -15.52
N PHE A 32 12.55 16.58 -15.69
CA PHE A 32 13.45 16.59 -16.84
C PHE A 32 14.81 17.20 -16.49
N LYS A 33 15.80 17.05 -17.38
CA LYS A 33 17.05 17.81 -17.39
C LYS A 33 17.33 18.39 -18.77
N VAL A 34 17.85 19.61 -18.82
CA VAL A 34 18.47 20.16 -20.03
C VAL A 34 19.85 19.56 -20.23
N SER A 35 20.34 19.48 -21.47
CA SER A 35 21.57 18.73 -21.81
C SER A 35 22.81 19.14 -21.01
N ASP A 36 22.94 20.43 -20.67
CA ASP A 36 24.11 20.98 -19.98
C ASP A 36 23.93 21.12 -18.44
N SER A 37 22.89 20.51 -17.85
CA SER A 37 22.60 20.61 -16.42
C SER A 37 22.66 19.28 -15.68
N ASP A 38 23.23 19.32 -14.47
CA ASP A 38 23.22 18.20 -13.53
C ASP A 38 21.94 18.14 -12.67
N LYS A 39 21.12 19.19 -12.70
CA LYS A 39 19.94 19.34 -11.85
C LYS A 39 18.64 19.07 -12.60
N TYR A 40 17.61 18.70 -11.85
CA TYR A 40 16.28 18.43 -12.36
C TYR A 40 15.40 19.68 -12.32
N GLY A 41 14.68 19.89 -13.42
CA GLY A 41 13.54 20.80 -13.54
C GLY A 41 12.22 20.03 -13.60
N MET A 42 11.13 20.78 -13.75
CA MET A 42 9.79 20.22 -14.02
C MET A 42 9.18 20.90 -15.26
N MET A 43 8.55 20.13 -16.13
CA MET A 43 7.82 20.64 -17.29
C MET A 43 6.37 20.18 -17.26
N ASN A 44 5.47 20.96 -17.84
CA ASN A 44 4.09 20.57 -18.05
C ASN A 44 4.00 19.46 -19.11
N VAL A 45 2.92 18.68 -19.07
CA VAL A 45 2.68 17.60 -20.05
C VAL A 45 2.52 18.07 -21.50
N ASP A 46 2.37 19.39 -21.73
CA ASP A 46 2.38 19.97 -23.07
C ASP A 46 3.80 20.27 -23.60
N GLY A 47 4.84 20.07 -22.79
CA GLY A 47 6.25 20.35 -23.10
C GLY A 47 6.72 21.74 -22.64
N SER A 48 5.83 22.60 -22.13
CA SER A 48 6.24 23.91 -21.60
C SER A 48 6.96 23.77 -20.27
N ILE A 49 8.07 24.49 -20.11
CA ILE A 49 8.91 24.42 -18.92
C ILE A 49 8.27 25.20 -17.75
N LEU A 50 8.18 24.56 -16.59
CA LEU A 50 7.70 25.21 -15.36
C LEU A 50 8.85 25.87 -14.58
N PHE A 51 9.94 25.14 -14.38
CA PHE A 51 11.22 25.62 -13.84
C PHE A 51 12.36 24.67 -14.25
N GLU A 52 13.59 25.18 -14.20
CA GLU A 52 14.83 24.48 -14.54
C GLU A 52 15.76 24.47 -13.31
N ASP A 53 16.62 23.45 -13.19
CA ASP A 53 17.79 23.42 -12.31
C ASP A 53 17.54 23.64 -10.79
N GLU A 54 16.39 23.20 -10.29
CA GLU A 54 16.00 23.41 -8.88
C GLU A 54 16.41 22.26 -7.94
N PHE A 55 16.41 21.01 -8.42
CA PHE A 55 16.60 19.83 -7.54
C PHE A 55 17.80 18.98 -7.93
N ASP A 56 18.63 18.61 -6.94
CA ASP A 56 19.72 17.65 -7.14
C ASP A 56 19.22 16.19 -7.22
N GLN A 57 18.14 15.88 -6.52
CA GLN A 57 17.49 14.56 -6.52
C GLN A 57 16.32 14.55 -7.50
N LEU A 58 16.09 13.42 -8.16
CA LEU A 58 14.98 13.24 -9.11
C LEU A 58 13.62 13.47 -8.41
N PRO A 59 12.84 14.47 -8.83
CA PRO A 59 11.46 14.61 -8.37
C PRO A 59 10.57 13.47 -8.85
N SER A 60 9.45 13.21 -8.18
CA SER A 60 8.38 12.41 -8.75
C SER A 60 7.66 13.19 -9.86
N ILE A 61 6.80 12.51 -10.63
CA ILE A 61 5.76 13.23 -11.38
C ILE A 61 4.90 14.07 -10.43
N ALA A 62 4.39 15.20 -10.93
CA ALA A 62 3.39 15.97 -10.23
C ALA A 62 2.00 15.44 -10.58
N VAL A 63 1.23 15.11 -9.55
CA VAL A 63 -0.18 14.71 -9.67
C VAL A 63 -1.04 15.80 -9.07
N ASN A 64 -1.95 16.35 -9.86
CA ASN A 64 -2.76 17.50 -9.49
C ASN A 64 -1.93 18.67 -8.89
N GLY A 65 -0.74 18.92 -9.44
CA GLY A 65 0.15 20.02 -9.04
C GLY A 65 0.97 19.77 -7.77
N ILE A 66 1.05 18.54 -7.26
CA ILE A 66 1.90 18.18 -6.11
C ILE A 66 2.84 17.04 -6.48
N PHE A 67 4.11 17.17 -6.14
CA PHE A 67 5.15 16.18 -6.35
C PHE A 67 5.95 15.94 -5.07
N THR A 68 6.77 14.89 -5.06
CA THR A 68 7.69 14.59 -3.96
C THR A 68 9.14 14.62 -4.43
N VAL A 69 10.04 14.87 -3.49
CA VAL A 69 11.48 14.67 -3.65
C VAL A 69 11.97 13.90 -2.43
N LYS A 70 12.86 12.93 -2.64
CA LYS A 70 13.51 12.24 -1.52
C LYS A 70 14.66 13.07 -1.00
N ASN A 71 14.72 13.23 0.32
CA ASN A 71 15.89 13.83 0.96
C ASN A 71 17.01 12.79 1.18
N LYS A 72 18.14 13.22 1.74
CA LYS A 72 19.32 12.37 1.98
C LYS A 72 19.07 11.19 2.94
N GLN A 73 17.97 11.19 3.69
CA GLN A 73 17.55 10.10 4.58
C GLN A 73 16.53 9.18 3.91
N GLU A 74 16.35 9.27 2.58
CA GLU A 74 15.34 8.53 1.80
C GLU A 74 13.88 8.83 2.21
N LYS A 75 13.64 9.93 2.95
CA LYS A 75 12.30 10.35 3.34
C LYS A 75 11.70 11.29 2.29
N LEU A 76 10.39 11.21 2.13
CA LEU A 76 9.61 12.00 1.19
C LEU A 76 9.34 13.41 1.73
N GLU A 77 9.64 14.40 0.90
CA GLU A 77 9.27 15.79 1.10
C GLU A 77 8.32 16.20 -0.02
N TYR A 78 7.20 16.85 0.33
CA TYR A 78 6.16 17.22 -0.62
C TYR A 78 6.29 18.68 -1.05
N PHE A 79 6.11 18.94 -2.34
CA PHE A 79 6.25 20.26 -2.96
C PHE A 79 5.04 20.59 -3.85
N LYS A 80 4.66 21.87 -3.89
CA LYS A 80 3.75 22.40 -4.90
C LYS A 80 4.52 22.68 -6.19
N ALA A 81 3.95 22.24 -7.32
CA ALA A 81 4.45 22.51 -8.66
C ALA A 81 4.12 23.95 -9.09
N ASP A 82 4.83 24.90 -8.50
CA ASP A 82 4.81 26.32 -8.87
C ASP A 82 6.11 26.68 -9.63
N LYS A 83 6.13 27.80 -10.38
CA LYS A 83 7.35 28.33 -11.03
C LYS A 83 8.54 28.52 -10.09
N LYS A 84 8.26 28.67 -8.80
CA LYS A 84 9.24 28.59 -7.72
C LYS A 84 8.70 27.53 -6.76
N PRO A 85 9.20 26.29 -6.81
CA PRO A 85 8.61 25.19 -6.06
C PRO A 85 8.64 25.50 -4.56
N LYS A 86 7.55 25.20 -3.87
CA LYS A 86 7.40 25.45 -2.42
C LYS A 86 7.16 24.15 -1.70
N GLN A 87 8.00 23.86 -0.72
CA GLN A 87 7.77 22.75 0.19
C GLN A 87 6.47 22.98 0.97
N ILE A 88 5.66 21.94 1.09
CA ILE A 88 4.34 22.00 1.74
C ILE A 88 4.49 22.04 3.27
N THR A 89 5.45 21.29 3.81
CA THR A 89 5.76 21.21 5.24
C THR A 89 7.20 20.77 5.44
N GLU A 90 7.84 21.23 6.52
CA GLU A 90 9.17 20.79 6.94
C GLU A 90 9.21 19.33 7.42
N THR A 91 8.04 18.73 7.68
CA THR A 91 7.95 17.30 8.02
C THR A 91 8.25 16.45 6.80
N SER A 92 9.20 15.52 6.94
CA SER A 92 9.42 14.45 5.97
C SER A 92 8.73 13.15 6.40
N TYR A 93 8.39 12.31 5.41
CA TYR A 93 7.56 11.11 5.61
C TYR A 93 8.32 9.85 5.18
N ILE A 94 8.08 8.73 5.85
CA ILE A 94 8.72 7.45 5.49
C ILE A 94 8.04 6.77 4.31
N ASP A 95 6.77 7.09 4.07
CA ASP A 95 5.98 6.63 2.93
C ASP A 95 4.83 7.62 2.68
N GLY A 96 4.26 7.61 1.48
CA GLY A 96 3.19 8.51 1.10
C GLY A 96 2.72 8.37 -0.34
N GLY A 97 1.53 8.91 -0.60
CA GLY A 97 0.86 8.84 -1.90
C GLY A 97 0.74 10.17 -2.62
N TYR A 98 -0.24 10.24 -3.52
CA TYR A 98 -0.50 11.36 -4.42
C TYR A 98 -1.62 12.27 -3.90
N TYR A 99 -1.58 13.53 -4.31
CA TYR A 99 -2.64 14.49 -4.00
C TYR A 99 -3.87 14.26 -4.86
N THR A 100 -4.89 13.67 -4.27
CA THR A 100 -6.13 13.29 -4.96
C THR A 100 -7.33 13.51 -4.05
N GLU A 101 -8.46 13.95 -4.60
CA GLU A 101 -9.67 14.25 -3.82
C GLU A 101 -9.44 15.19 -2.63
N GLY A 102 -8.48 16.12 -2.76
CA GLY A 102 -8.16 17.13 -1.74
C GLY A 102 -7.26 16.65 -0.60
N VAL A 103 -6.74 15.41 -0.65
CA VAL A 103 -5.93 14.82 0.43
C VAL A 103 -4.70 14.08 -0.08
N ILE A 104 -3.74 13.83 0.82
CA ILE A 104 -2.53 13.03 0.58
C ILE A 104 -2.39 12.03 1.74
N PRO A 105 -2.35 10.71 1.49
CA PRO A 105 -1.95 9.74 2.51
C PRO A 105 -0.44 9.84 2.77
N VAL A 106 -0.03 9.95 4.03
CA VAL A 106 1.37 10.06 4.45
C VAL A 106 1.63 9.26 5.73
N VAL A 107 2.85 8.77 5.88
CA VAL A 107 3.26 7.95 7.03
C VAL A 107 4.39 8.64 7.77
N LYS A 108 4.14 8.92 9.06
CA LYS A 108 5.15 9.35 10.02
C LYS A 108 5.68 8.11 10.76
N PRO A 109 6.94 8.10 11.23
CA PRO A 109 7.46 7.00 12.05
C PRO A 109 6.52 6.67 13.23
N GLU A 110 6.30 5.38 13.47
CA GLU A 110 5.53 4.86 14.61
C GLU A 110 4.13 5.45 14.74
N ARG A 111 3.48 5.76 13.62
CA ARG A 111 2.13 6.32 13.62
C ARG A 111 1.27 5.70 12.52
N PRO A 112 -0.06 5.56 12.74
CA PRO A 112 -0.94 5.19 11.64
C PRO A 112 -0.90 6.20 10.50
N ILE A 113 -1.47 5.80 9.37
CA ILE A 113 -1.51 6.57 8.14
C ILE A 113 -2.28 7.87 8.41
N SER A 114 -1.64 8.99 8.17
CA SER A 114 -2.22 10.33 8.31
C SER A 114 -2.64 10.84 6.93
N PHE A 115 -3.70 11.63 6.88
CA PHE A 115 -4.18 12.27 5.65
C PHE A 115 -4.03 13.77 5.80
N ILE A 116 -3.23 14.37 4.92
CA ILE A 116 -2.95 15.81 4.95
C ILE A 116 -3.59 16.51 3.75
N ASP A 117 -3.90 17.79 3.88
CA ASP A 117 -4.27 18.64 2.75
C ASP A 117 -3.03 19.12 1.96
N LYS A 118 -3.27 19.87 0.88
CA LYS A 118 -2.22 20.51 0.05
C LYS A 118 -1.35 21.55 0.77
N ASN A 119 -1.65 21.87 2.03
CA ASN A 119 -0.87 22.78 2.86
C ASN A 119 -0.22 22.05 4.04
N GLY A 120 -0.26 20.71 4.06
CA GLY A 120 0.36 19.89 5.10
C GLY A 120 -0.47 19.79 6.38
N LYS A 121 -1.69 20.34 6.40
CA LYS A 121 -2.57 20.23 7.56
C LYS A 121 -3.13 18.82 7.63
N GLU A 122 -2.92 18.15 8.76
CA GLU A 122 -3.53 16.85 9.05
C GLU A 122 -5.05 17.00 9.20
N LEU A 123 -5.79 16.27 8.36
CA LEU A 123 -7.25 16.26 8.32
C LEU A 123 -7.81 15.12 9.16
N PHE A 124 -7.25 13.92 9.02
CA PHE A 124 -7.62 12.75 9.81
C PHE A 124 -6.48 11.72 9.84
N VAL A 125 -6.57 10.77 10.76
CA VAL A 125 -5.66 9.63 10.89
C VAL A 125 -6.48 8.36 10.79
N LEU A 126 -6.01 7.42 9.98
CA LEU A 126 -6.65 6.14 9.76
C LEU A 126 -5.89 5.06 10.53
N GLY A 127 -6.34 4.79 11.76
CA GLY A 127 -5.72 3.84 12.68
C GLY A 127 -6.32 2.45 12.64
N THR A 128 -7.57 2.34 13.08
CA THR A 128 -8.30 1.08 13.17
C THR A 128 -9.71 1.21 12.61
N PHE A 129 -10.30 0.08 12.25
CA PHE A 129 -11.71 -0.04 11.92
C PHE A 129 -12.28 -1.32 12.55
N GLU A 130 -13.36 -1.20 13.32
CA GLU A 130 -13.96 -2.32 14.07
C GLU A 130 -12.93 -3.10 14.91
N GLY A 131 -11.99 -2.40 15.55
CA GLY A 131 -10.93 -2.99 16.39
C GLY A 131 -9.72 -3.50 15.62
N LYS A 132 -9.80 -3.60 14.28
CA LYS A 132 -8.72 -4.11 13.42
C LYS A 132 -7.85 -2.98 12.91
N ARG A 133 -6.53 -3.14 12.99
CA ARG A 133 -5.60 -2.14 12.47
C ARG A 133 -5.64 -2.05 10.95
N ILE A 134 -5.51 -0.82 10.44
CA ILE A 134 -5.34 -0.57 9.01
C ILE A 134 -3.84 -0.47 8.73
N GLN A 135 -3.32 -1.45 7.98
CA GLN A 135 -1.90 -1.54 7.67
C GLN A 135 -1.51 -0.71 6.45
N SER A 136 -2.41 -0.59 5.48
CA SER A 136 -2.08 0.12 4.24
C SER A 136 -3.30 0.72 3.57
N VAL A 137 -3.05 1.73 2.74
CA VAL A 137 -4.02 2.31 1.80
C VAL A 137 -3.41 2.38 0.42
N ASN A 138 -4.22 2.40 -0.62
CA ASN A 138 -3.73 2.76 -1.95
C ASN A 138 -3.20 4.21 -1.94
N ALA A 139 -2.28 4.54 -2.85
CA ALA A 139 -1.61 5.84 -2.89
C ALA A 139 -2.49 6.97 -3.44
N TYR A 140 -3.69 6.67 -3.92
CA TYR A 140 -4.58 7.65 -4.54
C TYR A 140 -6.06 7.26 -4.42
N PHE A 141 -6.90 8.28 -4.44
CA PHE A 141 -8.35 8.15 -4.62
C PHE A 141 -8.69 8.06 -6.11
N SER A 142 -9.70 7.25 -6.42
CA SER A 142 -10.38 7.21 -7.71
C SER A 142 -11.87 7.02 -7.50
N ASP A 143 -12.69 7.71 -8.30
CA ASP A 143 -14.14 7.78 -8.15
C ASP A 143 -14.61 8.17 -6.72
N GLY A 144 -13.81 8.98 -6.01
CA GLY A 144 -14.09 9.42 -4.65
C GLY A 144 -13.80 8.39 -3.56
N LEU A 145 -13.22 7.23 -3.91
CA LEU A 145 -12.90 6.13 -3.00
C LEU A 145 -11.43 5.73 -3.07
N MET A 146 -10.92 5.19 -1.97
CA MET A 146 -9.57 4.65 -1.89
C MET A 146 -9.58 3.36 -1.09
N MET A 147 -8.92 2.34 -1.63
CA MET A 147 -8.79 1.03 -1.00
C MET A 147 -7.92 1.13 0.26
N PHE A 148 -8.29 0.40 1.30
CA PHE A 148 -7.45 0.13 2.47
C PHE A 148 -7.41 -1.36 2.79
N VAL A 149 -6.36 -1.80 3.48
CA VAL A 149 -6.14 -3.19 3.88
C VAL A 149 -5.92 -3.26 5.39
N THR A 150 -6.68 -4.12 6.07
CA THR A 150 -6.54 -4.38 7.51
C THR A 150 -5.39 -5.34 7.80
N GLU A 151 -5.02 -5.50 9.07
CA GLU A 151 -3.99 -6.47 9.47
C GLU A 151 -4.33 -7.94 9.21
N GLU A 152 -5.61 -8.25 9.07
CA GLU A 152 -6.08 -9.57 8.60
C GLU A 152 -6.03 -9.73 7.07
N GLY A 153 -5.48 -8.76 6.34
CA GLY A 153 -5.40 -8.79 4.88
C GLY A 153 -6.72 -8.50 4.15
N LYS A 154 -7.77 -8.06 4.85
CA LYS A 154 -9.06 -7.74 4.24
C LYS A 154 -9.10 -6.33 3.67
N CYS A 155 -9.61 -6.22 2.45
CA CYS A 155 -9.70 -4.98 1.70
C CYS A 155 -11.09 -4.34 1.84
N GLY A 156 -11.10 -3.03 2.11
CA GLY A 156 -12.28 -2.16 2.13
C GLY A 156 -12.00 -0.84 1.43
N TYR A 157 -12.94 0.11 1.48
CA TYR A 157 -12.80 1.42 0.85
C TYR A 157 -13.23 2.57 1.77
N ILE A 158 -12.45 3.65 1.75
CA ILE A 158 -12.76 4.91 2.43
C ILE A 158 -13.03 6.03 1.43
N ASN A 159 -13.79 7.04 1.85
CA ASN A 159 -13.88 8.31 1.13
C ASN A 159 -12.79 9.31 1.57
N SER A 160 -12.71 10.46 0.90
CA SER A 160 -11.72 11.51 1.19
C SER A 160 -11.90 12.22 2.55
N LYS A 161 -12.96 11.88 3.30
CA LYS A 161 -13.17 12.31 4.69
C LYS A 161 -12.76 11.24 5.72
N GLY A 162 -12.16 10.14 5.27
CA GLY A 162 -11.74 9.03 6.12
C GLY A 162 -12.87 8.12 6.60
N GLN A 163 -14.07 8.27 6.06
CA GLN A 163 -15.20 7.41 6.42
C GLN A 163 -15.13 6.13 5.61
N VAL A 164 -15.25 4.98 6.28
CA VAL A 164 -15.39 3.68 5.62
C VAL A 164 -16.74 3.64 4.90
N VAL A 165 -16.68 3.58 3.57
CA VAL A 165 -17.87 3.46 2.70
C VAL A 165 -18.17 1.98 2.46
N ILE A 166 -17.13 1.17 2.26
CA ILE A 166 -17.24 -0.27 2.01
C ILE A 166 -16.38 -1.00 3.04
N LYS A 167 -17.01 -1.86 3.85
CA LYS A 167 -16.35 -2.61 4.92
C LYS A 167 -15.27 -3.56 4.38
N PRO A 168 -14.20 -3.83 5.15
CA PRO A 168 -13.11 -4.68 4.71
C PRO A 168 -13.52 -6.15 4.72
N THR A 169 -14.10 -6.63 3.62
CA THR A 169 -14.63 -8.00 3.48
C THR A 169 -14.09 -8.75 2.28
N PHE A 170 -13.27 -8.11 1.45
CA PHE A 170 -12.69 -8.70 0.26
C PHE A 170 -11.28 -9.21 0.54
N ASP A 171 -10.88 -10.30 -0.10
CA ASP A 171 -9.50 -10.82 -0.04
C ASP A 171 -8.60 -10.10 -1.04
N VAL A 172 -9.18 -9.66 -2.16
CA VAL A 172 -8.52 -8.84 -3.18
C VAL A 172 -9.48 -7.74 -3.59
N ALA A 173 -8.95 -6.53 -3.80
CA ALA A 173 -9.73 -5.41 -4.29
C ALA A 173 -8.83 -4.55 -5.18
N PHE A 174 -9.42 -3.88 -6.18
CA PHE A 174 -8.71 -2.99 -7.09
C PHE A 174 -9.27 -1.56 -7.00
N PRO A 175 -8.51 -0.54 -7.45
CA PRO A 175 -9.01 0.83 -7.51
C PRO A 175 -10.27 0.95 -8.35
N PHE A 176 -11.15 1.88 -7.98
CA PHE A 176 -12.31 2.19 -8.80
C PHE A 176 -11.88 2.87 -10.11
N ASN A 177 -12.56 2.55 -11.21
CA ASN A 177 -12.52 3.36 -12.42
C ASN A 177 -13.87 3.29 -13.12
N GLU A 178 -14.31 4.42 -13.66
CA GLU A 178 -15.61 4.56 -14.30
C GLU A 178 -16.79 4.08 -13.42
N LYS A 179 -16.72 4.39 -12.12
CA LYS A 179 -17.70 4.08 -11.07
C LYS A 179 -17.84 2.60 -10.70
N VAL A 180 -16.89 1.76 -11.11
CA VAL A 180 -16.86 0.33 -10.76
C VAL A 180 -15.48 -0.12 -10.30
N ALA A 181 -15.44 -1.18 -9.49
CA ALA A 181 -14.21 -1.87 -9.12
C ALA A 181 -14.38 -3.38 -9.24
N ILE A 182 -13.28 -4.08 -9.49
CA ILE A 182 -13.22 -5.54 -9.43
C ILE A 182 -12.74 -5.94 -8.04
N VAL A 183 -13.43 -6.91 -7.43
CA VAL A 183 -13.13 -7.43 -6.09
C VAL A 183 -13.18 -8.96 -6.08
N GLY A 184 -12.35 -9.57 -5.25
CA GLY A 184 -12.23 -11.02 -5.08
C GLY A 184 -12.55 -11.44 -3.64
N LYS A 185 -13.29 -12.53 -3.50
CA LYS A 185 -13.47 -13.24 -2.22
C LYS A 185 -13.05 -14.69 -2.36
N ASN A 186 -12.28 -15.17 -1.40
CA ASN A 186 -11.94 -16.57 -1.28
C ASN A 186 -13.20 -17.37 -0.94
N THR A 187 -13.41 -18.50 -1.60
CA THR A 187 -14.57 -19.37 -1.36
C THR A 187 -14.17 -20.56 -0.51
N SER A 188 -14.81 -20.74 0.64
CA SER A 188 -14.47 -21.82 1.58
C SER A 188 -14.66 -23.18 0.90
N GLY A 189 -13.55 -23.92 0.71
CA GLY A 189 -13.56 -25.30 0.23
C GLY A 189 -12.63 -25.61 -0.94
N ASN A 190 -12.14 -24.61 -1.68
CA ASN A 190 -11.15 -24.74 -2.77
C ASN A 190 -10.25 -23.49 -2.82
N GLU A 191 -9.10 -23.56 -3.50
CA GLU A 191 -8.22 -22.41 -3.79
C GLU A 191 -8.81 -21.39 -4.80
N ASP A 192 -10.11 -21.50 -5.12
CA ASP A 192 -10.77 -20.68 -6.14
C ASP A 192 -11.26 -19.34 -5.59
N MET A 193 -10.76 -18.25 -6.17
CA MET A 193 -11.19 -16.87 -5.92
C MET A 193 -12.43 -16.53 -6.76
N LYS A 194 -13.48 -15.99 -6.14
CA LYS A 194 -14.67 -15.48 -6.83
C LYS A 194 -14.53 -13.98 -7.10
N PHE A 195 -14.37 -13.59 -8.36
CA PHE A 195 -14.31 -12.18 -8.77
C PHE A 195 -15.70 -11.61 -9.11
N SER A 196 -15.95 -10.38 -8.66
CA SER A 196 -17.19 -9.65 -8.90
C SER A 196 -16.92 -8.17 -9.19
N VAL A 197 -17.85 -7.51 -9.85
CA VAL A 197 -17.86 -6.07 -10.12
C VAL A 197 -18.76 -5.41 -9.10
N ILE A 198 -18.28 -4.37 -8.44
CA ILE A 198 -19.05 -3.57 -7.48
C ILE A 198 -19.16 -2.12 -7.93
N ASP A 199 -20.24 -1.45 -7.53
CA ASP A 199 -20.37 0.01 -7.64
C ASP A 199 -19.71 0.73 -6.44
N CYS A 200 -19.66 2.07 -6.48
CA CYS A 200 -19.09 2.89 -5.40
C CYS A 200 -19.85 2.82 -4.06
N SER A 201 -21.03 2.20 -3.99
CA SER A 201 -21.70 1.90 -2.73
C SER A 201 -21.29 0.55 -2.14
N GLY A 202 -20.51 -0.25 -2.90
CA GLY A 202 -20.13 -1.62 -2.55
C GLY A 202 -21.17 -2.66 -2.97
N LYS A 203 -22.21 -2.27 -3.72
CA LYS A 203 -23.21 -3.20 -4.23
C LYS A 203 -22.62 -3.98 -5.40
N GLU A 204 -22.75 -5.30 -5.34
CA GLU A 204 -22.42 -6.19 -6.46
C GLU A 204 -23.32 -5.88 -7.67
N ILE A 205 -22.70 -5.54 -8.80
CA ILE A 205 -23.36 -5.35 -10.09
C ILE A 205 -23.41 -6.69 -10.83
N ALA A 206 -22.30 -7.43 -10.83
CA ALA A 206 -22.17 -8.67 -11.57
C ALA A 206 -21.05 -9.57 -11.02
N GLN A 207 -21.22 -10.87 -11.22
CA GLN A 207 -20.16 -11.86 -11.00
C GLN A 207 -19.42 -12.15 -12.29
N LEU A 208 -18.08 -12.14 -12.25
CA LEU A 208 -17.22 -12.50 -13.38
C LEU A 208 -16.97 -14.01 -13.42
N LYS A 209 -17.98 -14.80 -13.80
CA LYS A 209 -17.98 -16.28 -13.69
C LYS A 209 -16.86 -16.98 -14.47
N GLU A 210 -16.43 -16.43 -15.59
CA GLU A 210 -15.37 -17.02 -16.44
C GLU A 210 -13.95 -16.58 -16.02
N ILE A 211 -13.83 -15.71 -15.02
CA ILE A 211 -12.57 -15.08 -14.62
C ILE A 211 -12.07 -15.72 -13.34
N LYS A 212 -11.01 -16.52 -13.47
CA LYS A 212 -10.33 -17.17 -12.35
C LYS A 212 -9.22 -16.32 -11.73
N GLU A 213 -8.75 -15.32 -12.46
CA GLU A 213 -7.62 -14.48 -12.07
C GLU A 213 -7.68 -13.13 -12.79
N VAL A 214 -7.34 -12.07 -12.06
CA VAL A 214 -7.22 -10.70 -12.55
C VAL A 214 -5.77 -10.25 -12.35
N LEU A 215 -5.07 -9.86 -13.41
CA LEU A 215 -3.65 -9.51 -13.35
C LEU A 215 -3.48 -8.02 -13.06
N ALA A 216 -2.30 -7.63 -12.58
CA ALA A 216 -1.98 -6.26 -12.20
C ALA A 216 -2.16 -5.24 -13.35
N TRP A 217 -1.94 -5.67 -14.60
CA TRP A 217 -2.04 -4.81 -15.78
C TRP A 217 -3.46 -4.72 -16.36
N ASN A 218 -4.36 -5.67 -16.06
CA ASN A 218 -5.73 -5.72 -16.59
C ASN A 218 -6.78 -5.82 -15.48
N ASN A 219 -6.69 -5.00 -14.45
CA ASN A 219 -7.58 -5.05 -13.28
C ASN A 219 -8.63 -3.93 -13.22
N MET A 220 -8.77 -3.16 -14.30
CA MET A 220 -9.64 -1.99 -14.38
C MET A 220 -10.48 -2.01 -15.65
N TYR A 221 -11.62 -1.35 -15.59
CA TYR A 221 -12.42 -1.04 -16.76
C TYR A 221 -11.79 0.10 -17.55
N SER A 222 -11.85 0.04 -18.88
CA SER A 222 -11.44 1.08 -19.80
C SER A 222 -12.42 1.13 -20.96
N ASN A 223 -12.99 2.32 -21.21
CA ASN A 223 -14.08 2.51 -22.17
C ASN A 223 -15.22 1.53 -21.94
N GLU A 224 -15.69 1.46 -20.69
CA GLU A 224 -16.82 0.61 -20.27
C GLU A 224 -16.57 -0.90 -20.35
N THR A 225 -15.36 -1.33 -20.72
CA THR A 225 -15.01 -2.73 -20.89
C THR A 225 -13.87 -3.18 -20.00
N PHE A 226 -13.91 -4.44 -19.59
CA PHE A 226 -12.82 -5.16 -18.95
C PHE A 226 -12.35 -6.26 -19.90
N THR A 227 -11.05 -6.37 -20.16
CA THR A 227 -10.51 -7.37 -21.08
C THR A 227 -9.75 -8.48 -20.34
N LYS A 228 -9.96 -9.72 -20.75
CA LYS A 228 -9.21 -10.90 -20.26
C LYS A 228 -9.03 -11.89 -21.39
N GLY A 229 -7.77 -12.21 -21.70
CA GLY A 229 -7.43 -13.03 -22.86
C GLY A 229 -8.04 -12.40 -24.11
N ASN A 230 -8.77 -13.17 -24.90
CA ASN A 230 -9.38 -12.74 -26.15
C ASN A 230 -10.83 -12.22 -26.03
N LYS A 231 -11.22 -11.78 -24.84
CA LYS A 231 -12.61 -11.39 -24.51
C LYS A 231 -12.67 -10.00 -23.88
N ALA A 232 -13.75 -9.28 -24.15
CA ALA A 232 -14.12 -8.05 -23.47
C ALA A 232 -15.51 -8.18 -22.84
N PHE A 233 -15.64 -7.70 -21.61
CA PHE A 233 -16.84 -7.78 -20.80
C PHE A 233 -17.30 -6.39 -20.40
N ASN A 234 -18.61 -6.13 -20.40
CA ASN A 234 -19.14 -4.87 -19.88
C ASN A 234 -19.21 -4.88 -18.33
N LYS A 235 -19.69 -3.79 -17.74
CA LYS A 235 -19.85 -3.64 -16.28
C LYS A 235 -20.89 -4.59 -15.66
N LYS A 236 -21.77 -5.17 -16.47
CA LYS A 236 -22.71 -6.23 -16.05
C LYS A 236 -22.09 -7.63 -16.13
N GLY A 237 -20.80 -7.73 -16.44
CA GLY A 237 -20.09 -9.00 -16.60
C GLY A 237 -20.51 -9.77 -17.87
N GLU A 238 -21.26 -9.14 -18.77
CA GLU A 238 -21.69 -9.75 -20.02
C GLU A 238 -20.56 -9.67 -21.04
N LEU A 239 -20.31 -10.78 -21.74
CA LEU A 239 -19.37 -10.81 -22.87
C LEU A 239 -19.93 -9.93 -23.99
N VAL A 240 -19.26 -8.80 -24.27
CA VAL A 240 -19.66 -7.87 -25.34
C VAL A 240 -18.84 -8.03 -26.61
N PHE A 241 -17.63 -8.57 -26.49
CA PHE A 241 -16.77 -8.84 -27.62
C PHE A 241 -15.87 -10.04 -27.37
N ARG A 242 -15.63 -10.83 -28.42
CA ARG A 242 -14.67 -11.94 -28.43
C ARG A 242 -13.94 -11.92 -29.76
N SER A 243 -12.62 -11.79 -29.73
CA SER A 243 -11.80 -11.93 -30.93
C SER A 243 -11.69 -13.41 -31.38
N PRO A 244 -11.34 -13.67 -32.64
CA PRO A 244 -10.97 -15.00 -33.12
C PRO A 244 -10.06 -15.74 -32.14
N ALA A 245 -10.23 -17.06 -32.02
CA ALA A 245 -9.51 -17.89 -31.05
C ALA A 245 -7.98 -17.84 -31.21
N LYS A 246 -7.50 -17.55 -32.42
CA LYS A 246 -6.07 -17.38 -32.74
C LYS A 246 -5.45 -16.08 -32.20
N TRP A 247 -6.25 -15.13 -31.72
CA TRP A 247 -5.76 -13.90 -31.11
C TRP A 247 -5.79 -14.07 -29.60
N ASN A 248 -4.62 -14.25 -29.00
CA ASN A 248 -4.51 -14.78 -27.65
C ASN A 248 -4.84 -13.73 -26.57
N THR A 249 -4.69 -12.44 -26.88
CA THR A 249 -4.87 -11.33 -25.93
C THR A 249 -5.50 -10.10 -26.59
N LEU A 250 -6.44 -9.47 -25.88
CA LEU A 250 -6.97 -8.13 -26.13
C LEU A 250 -6.54 -7.19 -25.01
N LEU A 251 -6.00 -6.03 -25.39
CA LEU A 251 -5.66 -4.98 -24.45
C LEU A 251 -6.88 -4.09 -24.12
N PRO A 252 -6.80 -3.26 -23.08
CA PRO A 252 -7.84 -2.27 -22.80
C PRO A 252 -8.12 -1.38 -24.02
N PHE A 253 -9.40 -1.10 -24.27
CA PHE A 253 -9.81 -0.24 -25.38
C PHE A 253 -9.33 1.21 -25.19
N ASN A 254 -8.93 1.84 -26.30
CA ASN A 254 -8.59 3.25 -26.44
C ASN A 254 -9.46 3.90 -27.52
N GLY A 255 -10.38 4.77 -27.13
CA GLY A 255 -11.55 5.11 -27.95
C GLY A 255 -12.21 3.87 -28.55
N ASP A 256 -12.31 3.85 -29.88
CA ASP A 256 -12.94 2.78 -30.66
C ASP A 256 -12.03 1.61 -31.02
N TYR A 257 -10.80 1.60 -30.53
CA TYR A 257 -9.76 0.66 -30.94
C TYR A 257 -9.23 -0.16 -29.77
N THR A 258 -8.80 -1.39 -30.04
CA THR A 258 -7.98 -2.17 -29.12
C THR A 258 -6.86 -2.90 -29.87
N MET A 259 -5.75 -3.13 -29.17
CA MET A 259 -4.65 -3.95 -29.66
C MET A 259 -4.95 -5.43 -29.40
N PHE A 260 -4.69 -6.26 -30.40
CA PHE A 260 -4.69 -7.72 -30.27
C PHE A 260 -3.30 -8.28 -30.58
N LEU A 261 -2.98 -9.43 -29.98
CA LEU A 261 -1.82 -10.24 -30.33
C LEU A 261 -2.29 -11.50 -31.06
N ASP A 262 -1.64 -11.83 -32.17
CA ASP A 262 -1.92 -13.06 -32.91
C ASP A 262 -1.11 -14.28 -32.39
N GLU A 263 -1.08 -15.36 -33.16
CA GLU A 263 -0.41 -16.61 -32.80
C GLU A 263 1.12 -16.54 -32.85
N ASN A 264 1.67 -15.50 -33.48
CA ASN A 264 3.10 -15.22 -33.57
C ASN A 264 3.54 -14.09 -32.62
N ASP A 265 2.66 -13.71 -31.68
CA ASP A 265 2.81 -12.54 -30.81
C ASP A 265 2.94 -11.21 -31.56
N GLU A 266 2.48 -11.15 -32.82
CA GLU A 266 2.46 -9.92 -33.59
C GLU A 266 1.22 -9.09 -33.24
N CYS A 267 1.43 -7.78 -33.10
CA CYS A 267 0.42 -6.84 -32.65
C CYS A 267 -0.32 -6.21 -33.83
N GLY A 268 -1.65 -6.15 -33.74
CA GLY A 268 -2.54 -5.47 -34.69
C GLY A 268 -3.62 -4.66 -33.97
N ILE A 269 -4.41 -3.90 -34.73
CA ILE A 269 -5.53 -3.10 -34.22
C ILE A 269 -6.85 -3.59 -34.79
N ILE A 270 -7.84 -3.70 -33.90
CA ILE A 270 -9.23 -3.97 -34.25
C ILE A 270 -10.10 -2.83 -33.72
N ASN A 271 -11.21 -2.55 -34.42
CA ASN A 271 -12.21 -1.61 -33.93
C ASN A 271 -13.33 -2.30 -33.12
N ASN A 272 -14.21 -1.49 -32.52
CA ASN A 272 -15.38 -1.94 -31.76
C ASN A 272 -16.37 -2.83 -32.53
N LYS A 273 -16.31 -2.88 -33.88
CA LYS A 273 -17.15 -3.75 -34.72
C LYS A 273 -16.52 -5.11 -34.99
N GLY A 274 -15.28 -5.32 -34.56
CA GLY A 274 -14.55 -6.54 -34.87
C GLY A 274 -13.75 -6.49 -36.18
N GLU A 275 -13.66 -5.32 -36.83
CA GLU A 275 -12.96 -5.15 -38.09
C GLU A 275 -11.47 -4.88 -37.83
N VAL A 276 -10.57 -5.57 -38.54
CA VAL A 276 -9.13 -5.32 -38.47
C VAL A 276 -8.83 -4.01 -39.18
N VAL A 277 -8.29 -3.05 -38.44
CA VAL A 277 -7.90 -1.71 -38.94
C VAL A 277 -6.43 -1.71 -39.33
N VAL A 278 -5.59 -2.33 -38.51
CA VAL A 278 -4.18 -2.57 -38.83
C VAL A 278 -3.89 -4.04 -38.62
N ARG A 279 -3.39 -4.71 -39.65
CA ARG A 279 -3.03 -6.13 -39.57
C ARG A 279 -1.89 -6.36 -38.58
N ALA A 280 -1.85 -7.55 -37.98
CA ALA A 280 -0.73 -7.99 -37.15
C ALA A 280 0.55 -8.03 -37.99
N LYS A 281 1.58 -7.31 -37.53
CA LYS A 281 2.94 -7.26 -38.12
C LYS A 281 3.99 -6.60 -37.23
N TYR A 282 3.59 -6.10 -36.05
CA TYR A 282 4.47 -5.34 -35.15
C TYR A 282 4.83 -6.21 -33.94
N ASN A 283 6.11 -6.49 -33.73
CA ASN A 283 6.56 -7.44 -32.71
C ASN A 283 6.55 -6.89 -31.27
N TRP A 284 6.42 -5.57 -31.09
CA TRP A 284 6.49 -4.95 -29.77
C TRP A 284 5.18 -4.29 -29.34
N GLY A 285 4.45 -3.70 -30.28
CA GLY A 285 3.15 -3.12 -29.98
C GLY A 285 2.62 -2.19 -31.07
N ILE A 286 1.35 -1.85 -30.96
CA ILE A 286 0.72 -0.83 -31.79
C ILE A 286 -0.39 -0.12 -31.00
N ARG A 287 -0.52 1.19 -31.19
CA ARG A 287 -1.58 1.98 -30.55
C ARG A 287 -2.00 3.14 -31.45
N ASN A 288 -3.27 3.56 -31.35
CA ASN A 288 -3.70 4.84 -31.90
C ASN A 288 -3.16 6.05 -31.11
N ILE A 289 -2.68 7.06 -31.84
CA ILE A 289 -2.30 8.39 -31.35
C ILE A 289 -3.04 9.45 -32.19
N GLY A 290 -3.86 10.25 -31.55
CA GLY A 290 -4.81 11.13 -32.23
C GLY A 290 -5.71 10.34 -33.17
N LYS A 291 -5.63 10.64 -34.46
CA LYS A 291 -6.35 9.95 -35.54
C LYS A 291 -5.52 8.88 -36.28
N ASN A 292 -4.24 8.76 -35.94
CA ASN A 292 -3.26 7.90 -36.59
C ASN A 292 -2.95 6.69 -35.70
N PHE A 293 -2.10 5.80 -36.19
CA PHE A 293 -1.56 4.66 -35.43
C PHE A 293 -0.03 4.70 -35.42
N VAL A 294 0.57 4.21 -34.34
CA VAL A 294 2.02 4.03 -34.21
C VAL A 294 2.27 2.56 -33.96
N GLY A 295 2.80 1.88 -34.97
CA GLY A 295 3.32 0.53 -34.84
C GLY A 295 4.78 0.56 -34.42
N VAL A 296 5.15 -0.36 -33.53
CA VAL A 296 6.46 -0.42 -32.89
C VAL A 296 7.11 -1.76 -33.19
N GLU A 297 8.33 -1.69 -33.71
CA GLU A 297 9.20 -2.85 -33.83
C GLU A 297 10.41 -2.67 -32.91
N GLN A 298 10.87 -3.74 -32.27
CA GLN A 298 12.13 -3.77 -31.54
C GLN A 298 13.12 -4.72 -32.22
N SER A 299 14.35 -4.25 -32.42
CA SER A 299 15.49 -5.04 -32.92
C SER A 299 16.78 -4.54 -32.28
N ASP A 300 17.64 -5.44 -31.81
CA ASP A 300 18.95 -5.12 -31.23
C ASP A 300 18.94 -4.01 -30.16
N SER A 301 17.93 -4.03 -29.28
CA SER A 301 17.70 -3.02 -28.22
C SER A 301 17.36 -1.61 -28.72
N LYS A 302 17.11 -1.44 -30.02
CA LYS A 302 16.57 -0.21 -30.61
C LYS A 302 15.13 -0.42 -31.08
N TYR A 303 14.44 0.69 -31.30
CA TYR A 303 13.07 0.71 -31.78
C TYR A 303 12.96 1.32 -33.17
N SER A 304 11.98 0.84 -33.93
CA SER A 304 11.46 1.52 -35.12
C SER A 304 10.00 1.91 -34.86
N LEU A 305 9.63 3.13 -35.25
CA LEU A 305 8.28 3.66 -35.10
C LEU A 305 7.69 3.91 -36.48
N SER A 306 6.59 3.22 -36.80
CA SER A 306 5.85 3.40 -38.05
C SER A 306 4.54 4.13 -37.79
N PHE A 307 4.42 5.35 -38.29
CA PHE A 307 3.19 6.14 -38.19
C PHE A 307 2.29 5.83 -39.39
N LEU A 308 1.03 5.49 -39.13
CA LEU A 308 0.07 5.04 -40.12
C LEU A 308 -1.23 5.87 -40.08
N ASP A 309 -1.88 6.02 -41.23
CA ASP A 309 -3.28 6.44 -41.29
C ASP A 309 -4.25 5.27 -41.03
N ASP A 310 -5.55 5.54 -41.12
CA ASP A 310 -6.64 4.56 -40.94
C ASP A 310 -6.81 3.56 -42.10
N ASN A 311 -6.05 3.73 -43.18
CA ASN A 311 -5.96 2.81 -44.31
C ASN A 311 -4.64 2.02 -44.30
N GLU A 312 -3.91 2.03 -43.18
CA GLU A 312 -2.60 1.38 -43.01
C GLU A 312 -1.49 1.98 -43.92
N ASN A 313 -1.70 3.15 -44.51
CA ASN A 313 -0.66 3.83 -45.28
C ASN A 313 0.37 4.45 -44.33
N ARG A 314 1.65 4.23 -44.61
CA ARG A 314 2.74 4.81 -43.81
C ARG A 314 2.87 6.31 -44.09
N ILE A 315 2.72 7.09 -43.04
CA ILE A 315 2.89 8.54 -43.02
C ILE A 315 4.37 8.90 -42.80
N GLU A 316 5.00 8.29 -41.80
CA GLU A 316 6.37 8.57 -41.37
C GLU A 316 7.00 7.29 -40.79
N LYS A 317 8.33 7.19 -40.81
CA LYS A 317 9.07 6.13 -40.12
C LYS A 317 10.29 6.70 -39.40
N LEU A 318 10.39 6.42 -38.12
CA LEU A 318 11.60 6.70 -37.34
C LEU A 318 12.33 5.37 -37.10
N GLU A 319 13.65 5.38 -37.25
CA GLU A 319 14.51 4.20 -37.10
C GLU A 319 15.63 4.53 -36.11
N ASP A 320 16.29 3.50 -35.58
CA ASP A 320 17.41 3.64 -34.64
C ASP A 320 17.06 4.38 -33.33
N ILE A 321 15.80 4.30 -32.88
CA ILE A 321 15.32 4.95 -31.66
C ILE A 321 15.85 4.22 -30.41
N GLU A 322 16.38 4.98 -29.46
CA GLU A 322 16.95 4.45 -28.21
C GLU A 322 15.87 4.18 -27.16
N ASP A 323 14.94 5.13 -26.98
CA ASP A 323 13.80 5.02 -26.07
C ASP A 323 12.65 5.88 -26.61
N PHE A 324 11.42 5.57 -26.24
CA PHE A 324 10.28 6.38 -26.60
C PHE A 324 9.07 6.09 -25.72
N SER A 325 8.12 7.02 -25.74
CA SER A 325 6.85 6.86 -25.04
C SER A 325 5.71 7.58 -25.74
N LEU A 326 4.54 6.95 -25.76
CA LEU A 326 3.30 7.58 -26.20
C LEU A 326 2.77 8.43 -25.04
N PHE A 327 3.33 9.64 -24.94
CA PHE A 327 3.25 10.49 -23.76
C PHE A 327 1.85 11.05 -23.50
N THR A 328 1.17 11.53 -24.54
CA THR A 328 -0.22 12.02 -24.45
C THR A 328 -1.04 11.47 -25.62
N VAL A 329 -2.30 11.90 -25.73
CA VAL A 329 -3.18 11.47 -26.82
C VAL A 329 -2.71 11.95 -28.20
N ASP A 330 -1.89 12.99 -28.29
CA ASP A 330 -1.46 13.60 -29.55
C ASP A 330 0.05 13.90 -29.63
N LYS A 331 0.83 13.58 -28.58
CA LYS A 331 2.29 13.74 -28.55
C LYS A 331 2.99 12.47 -28.09
N GLY A 332 4.12 12.17 -28.73
CA GLY A 332 5.11 11.20 -28.26
C GLY A 332 6.38 11.91 -27.79
N ILE A 333 7.22 11.18 -27.07
CA ILE A 333 8.59 11.56 -26.75
C ILE A 333 9.50 10.47 -27.29
N VAL A 334 10.59 10.88 -27.94
CA VAL A 334 11.58 9.99 -28.54
C VAL A 334 12.95 10.37 -28.02
N GLN A 335 13.80 9.37 -27.82
CA GLN A 335 15.22 9.52 -27.51
C GLN A 335 16.05 9.03 -28.70
N GLU A 336 16.92 9.91 -29.19
CA GLU A 336 17.93 9.60 -30.20
C GLU A 336 19.24 10.27 -29.81
N GLN A 337 20.36 9.56 -29.98
CA GLN A 337 21.70 10.11 -29.69
C GLN A 337 21.83 10.64 -28.25
N ASN A 338 21.22 9.95 -27.29
CA ASN A 338 21.10 10.31 -25.88
C ASN A 338 20.32 11.60 -25.57
N GLU A 339 19.59 12.16 -26.54
CA GLU A 339 18.78 13.36 -26.33
C GLU A 339 17.30 13.05 -26.57
N TYR A 340 16.44 13.56 -25.69
CA TYR A 340 15.00 13.44 -25.79
C TYR A 340 14.41 14.64 -26.53
N TYR A 341 13.38 14.39 -27.34
CA TYR A 341 12.60 15.42 -28.01
C TYR A 341 11.14 15.00 -28.20
N PHE A 342 10.26 15.97 -28.43
CA PHE A 342 8.83 15.73 -28.63
C PHE A 342 8.50 15.52 -30.11
N ILE A 343 7.56 14.62 -30.37
CA ILE A 343 6.96 14.40 -31.69
C ILE A 343 5.44 14.57 -31.65
N ASP A 344 4.86 14.96 -32.77
CA ASP A 344 3.42 14.99 -32.96
C ASP A 344 2.86 13.59 -33.32
N TYR A 345 1.54 13.51 -33.43
CA TYR A 345 0.80 12.29 -33.80
C TYR A 345 1.11 11.78 -35.23
N SER A 346 1.90 12.50 -36.03
CA SER A 346 2.40 12.06 -37.34
C SER A 346 3.85 11.61 -37.33
N GLY A 347 4.54 11.72 -36.18
CA GLY A 347 5.96 11.37 -36.04
C GLY A 347 6.90 12.54 -36.32
N LYS A 348 6.39 13.76 -36.54
CA LYS A 348 7.24 14.94 -36.80
C LYS A 348 7.67 15.58 -35.50
N ALA A 349 8.95 15.94 -35.41
CA ALA A 349 9.49 16.66 -34.26
C ALA A 349 8.76 18.00 -34.03
N LEU A 350 8.29 18.23 -32.81
CA LEU A 350 7.61 19.44 -32.36
C LEU A 350 8.58 20.48 -31.79
N ASP A 351 9.64 20.01 -31.11
CA ASP A 351 10.70 20.85 -30.55
C ASP A 351 12.06 20.22 -30.92
N LYS A 352 13.08 21.07 -31.11
CA LYS A 352 14.50 20.68 -31.24
C LYS A 352 15.33 21.15 -30.04
N LYS A 353 14.68 21.55 -28.95
CA LYS A 353 15.32 21.60 -27.65
C LYS A 353 15.67 20.17 -27.26
N ASN A 354 16.96 19.94 -27.13
CA ASN A 354 17.51 18.66 -26.71
C ASN A 354 17.50 18.62 -25.18
N TYR A 355 16.95 17.54 -24.63
CA TYR A 355 16.94 17.27 -23.21
C TYR A 355 17.77 16.02 -22.95
N SER A 356 18.77 16.09 -22.07
CA SER A 356 19.54 14.89 -21.68
C SER A 356 18.69 13.87 -20.91
N PHE A 357 17.55 14.31 -20.36
CA PHE A 357 16.64 13.44 -19.63
C PHE A 357 15.21 13.99 -19.64
N ILE A 358 14.24 13.13 -19.94
CA ILE A 358 12.83 13.34 -19.58
C ILE A 358 12.33 12.08 -18.88
N TYR A 359 11.68 12.23 -17.74
CA TYR A 359 11.08 11.09 -17.06
C TYR A 359 9.81 10.67 -17.78
N ILE A 360 9.92 9.73 -18.73
CA ILE A 360 8.82 9.19 -19.52
C ILE A 360 8.33 7.84 -18.97
N PRO A 361 7.05 7.46 -19.14
CA PRO A 361 6.59 6.11 -18.81
C PRO A 361 7.15 5.11 -19.83
N SER A 362 7.25 3.83 -19.47
CA SER A 362 7.72 2.81 -20.41
C SER A 362 6.73 2.65 -21.56
N ILE A 363 7.23 2.33 -22.76
CA ILE A 363 6.37 2.06 -23.91
C ILE A 363 5.26 1.05 -23.59
N ILE A 364 5.61 -0.08 -22.96
CA ILE A 364 4.66 -1.13 -22.58
C ILE A 364 3.52 -0.55 -21.74
N SER A 365 3.85 0.25 -20.72
CA SER A 365 2.85 0.87 -19.85
C SER A 365 1.97 1.92 -20.57
N SER A 366 2.53 2.63 -21.56
CA SER A 366 1.78 3.59 -22.39
C SER A 366 0.82 2.90 -23.38
N ILE A 367 1.12 1.64 -23.75
CA ILE A 367 0.25 0.80 -24.58
C ILE A 367 -0.84 0.16 -23.71
N TRP A 368 -0.51 -0.35 -22.52
CA TRP A 368 -1.46 -1.00 -21.61
C TRP A 368 -2.46 -0.03 -20.99
N TYR A 369 -2.04 1.20 -20.70
CA TYR A 369 -2.88 2.25 -20.10
C TYR A 369 -3.08 3.42 -21.06
N PRO A 370 -3.68 3.18 -22.23
CA PRO A 370 -3.73 4.18 -23.28
C PRO A 370 -4.53 5.44 -22.85
N ASN A 371 -5.49 5.28 -21.96
CA ASN A 371 -6.36 6.36 -21.50
C ASN A 371 -5.88 7.02 -20.19
N SER A 372 -4.71 6.65 -19.66
CA SER A 372 -4.23 7.21 -18.39
C SER A 372 -2.72 7.24 -18.30
N LEU A 373 -2.16 8.43 -18.54
CA LEU A 373 -0.74 8.73 -18.32
C LEU A 373 -0.33 8.43 -16.86
N PHE A 374 -1.22 8.69 -15.89
CA PHE A 374 -0.98 8.39 -14.49
C PHE A 374 -0.75 6.89 -14.24
N LEU A 375 -1.61 6.03 -14.79
CA LEU A 375 -1.42 4.58 -14.65
C LEU A 375 -0.18 4.08 -15.40
N SER A 376 0.18 4.69 -16.53
CA SER A 376 1.45 4.36 -17.22
C SER A 376 2.67 4.64 -16.31
N TYR A 377 2.70 5.80 -15.63
CA TYR A 377 3.75 6.08 -14.66
C TYR A 377 3.70 5.16 -13.43
N LEU A 378 2.50 4.91 -12.91
CA LEU A 378 2.33 4.04 -11.75
C LEU A 378 2.82 2.62 -12.02
N GLN A 379 2.54 2.11 -13.22
CA GLN A 379 3.03 0.81 -13.68
C GLN A 379 4.56 0.81 -13.82
N LYS A 380 5.17 1.89 -14.31
CA LYS A 380 6.64 2.03 -14.37
C LYS A 380 7.26 1.98 -12.97
N GLU A 381 6.62 2.57 -11.97
CA GLU A 381 7.15 2.63 -10.60
C GLU A 381 6.86 1.37 -9.76
N ASN A 382 5.71 0.72 -9.96
CA ASN A 382 5.22 -0.31 -9.03
C ASN A 382 4.79 -1.63 -9.72
N SER A 383 4.93 -1.76 -11.04
CA SER A 383 4.48 -2.92 -11.81
C SER A 383 3.01 -3.29 -11.59
N SER A 384 2.18 -2.31 -11.17
CA SER A 384 0.77 -2.49 -10.86
C SER A 384 0.02 -1.16 -10.97
N SER A 385 -1.29 -1.21 -11.21
CA SER A 385 -2.21 -0.06 -11.08
C SER A 385 -2.46 0.37 -9.62
N MET A 386 -1.94 -0.38 -8.66
CA MET A 386 -1.97 -0.06 -7.24
C MET A 386 -0.58 0.38 -6.80
N LYS A 387 -0.50 1.27 -5.81
CA LYS A 387 0.73 1.56 -5.04
C LYS A 387 0.30 1.71 -3.60
N MET A 388 0.85 0.91 -2.70
CA MET A 388 0.38 0.89 -1.32
C MET A 388 1.23 1.82 -0.46
N VAL A 389 0.57 2.72 0.26
CA VAL A 389 1.15 3.49 1.36
C VAL A 389 0.95 2.67 2.63
N LYS A 390 2.05 2.26 3.26
CA LYS A 390 2.06 1.29 4.35
C LYS A 390 2.52 1.92 5.65
N SER A 391 1.78 1.65 6.72
CA SER A 391 2.21 1.93 8.08
C SER A 391 2.49 0.63 8.81
N ASP A 392 3.67 0.51 9.38
CA ASP A 392 4.04 -0.58 10.29
C ASP A 392 3.70 -0.22 11.75
N TYR A 393 2.85 0.78 11.97
CA TYR A 393 2.44 1.19 13.30
C TYR A 393 1.90 0.00 14.08
N TYR A 394 2.34 -0.10 15.32
CA TYR A 394 1.84 -1.03 16.30
C TYR A 394 1.73 -0.29 17.62
N PRO A 395 0.60 -0.37 18.33
CA PRO A 395 0.38 0.36 19.58
C PRO A 395 1.14 -0.32 20.74
N SER A 396 2.48 -0.33 20.69
CA SER A 396 3.33 -1.08 21.64
C SER A 396 3.07 -0.71 23.09
N GLN A 397 2.84 0.58 23.37
CA GLN A 397 2.62 1.05 24.74
C GLN A 397 1.28 0.56 25.29
N GLU A 398 0.21 0.63 24.50
CA GLU A 398 -1.11 0.12 24.87
C GLU A 398 -1.10 -1.42 24.96
N ALA A 399 -0.45 -2.10 24.02
CA ALA A 399 -0.31 -3.55 24.01
C ALA A 399 0.39 -4.05 25.29
N ILE A 400 1.56 -3.49 25.62
CA ILE A 400 2.27 -3.84 26.86
C ILE A 400 1.45 -3.52 28.10
N SER A 401 0.81 -2.34 28.15
CA SER A 401 -0.03 -1.98 29.31
C SER A 401 -1.18 -2.95 29.48
N SER A 402 -1.77 -3.44 28.38
CA SER A 402 -2.88 -4.40 28.44
C SER A 402 -2.50 -5.74 29.09
N VAL A 403 -1.24 -6.16 29.03
CA VAL A 403 -0.77 -7.42 29.63
C VAL A 403 -0.04 -7.23 30.97
N LEU A 404 0.49 -6.03 31.27
CA LEU A 404 1.22 -5.74 32.51
C LEU A 404 0.40 -5.05 33.60
N ASN A 405 -0.81 -4.56 33.29
CA ASN A 405 -1.73 -3.94 34.27
C ASN A 405 -2.17 -4.86 35.42
N VAL A 406 -1.88 -6.17 35.34
CA VAL A 406 -2.10 -7.12 36.43
C VAL A 406 -1.03 -7.07 37.52
N LEU A 407 0.08 -6.36 37.31
CA LEU A 407 1.10 -6.16 38.34
C LEU A 407 0.54 -5.38 39.53
N ASN A 408 0.71 -5.91 40.72
CA ASN A 408 0.30 -5.29 41.98
C ASN A 408 1.44 -5.35 43.01
N THR A 409 1.26 -4.73 44.17
CA THR A 409 2.33 -4.57 45.18
C THR A 409 2.92 -5.88 45.71
N ARG A 410 2.29 -7.03 45.45
CA ARG A 410 2.70 -8.36 45.95
C ARG A 410 3.01 -9.39 44.86
N GLY A 411 2.60 -9.16 43.61
CA GLY A 411 2.91 -10.04 42.48
C GLY A 411 2.09 -9.72 41.22
N VAL A 412 1.55 -10.75 40.57
CA VAL A 412 0.80 -10.69 39.30
C VAL A 412 -0.63 -11.21 39.52
N GLY A 413 -1.64 -10.35 39.39
CA GLY A 413 -3.04 -10.74 39.62
C GLY A 413 -3.24 -11.34 41.02
N ASN A 414 -3.74 -12.57 41.08
CA ASN A 414 -3.94 -13.30 42.34
C ASN A 414 -2.65 -13.97 42.87
N ILE A 415 -1.60 -14.05 42.05
CA ILE A 415 -0.33 -14.71 42.37
C ILE A 415 0.54 -13.72 43.13
N GLN A 416 1.06 -14.15 44.27
CA GLN A 416 1.88 -13.31 45.13
C GLN A 416 3.19 -14.00 45.46
N MET A 417 4.25 -13.20 45.58
CA MET A 417 5.53 -13.66 46.10
C MET A 417 5.34 -14.25 47.50
N GLY A 418 6.00 -15.39 47.77
CA GLY A 418 5.87 -16.11 49.05
C GLY A 418 4.56 -16.88 49.25
N MET A 419 3.63 -16.87 48.29
CA MET A 419 2.44 -17.73 48.33
C MET A 419 2.85 -19.21 48.33
N SER A 420 2.23 -20.04 49.16
CA SER A 420 2.51 -21.49 49.17
C SER A 420 1.92 -22.18 47.94
N LEU A 421 2.49 -23.33 47.55
CA LEU A 421 1.93 -24.21 46.52
C LEU A 421 0.45 -24.51 46.79
N GLN A 422 0.10 -24.84 48.04
CA GLN A 422 -1.29 -25.09 48.44
C GLN A 422 -2.24 -23.92 48.13
N ALA A 423 -1.77 -22.68 48.31
CA ALA A 423 -2.58 -21.49 48.02
C ALA A 423 -2.63 -21.19 46.52
N ALA A 424 -1.52 -21.40 45.80
CA ALA A 424 -1.46 -21.24 44.35
C ALA A 424 -2.41 -22.22 43.65
N MET A 425 -2.47 -23.49 44.09
CA MET A 425 -3.37 -24.52 43.56
C MET A 425 -4.87 -24.17 43.66
N LYS A 426 -5.27 -23.14 44.42
CA LYS A 426 -6.67 -22.66 44.42
C LYS A 426 -7.03 -21.85 43.18
N TYR A 427 -6.04 -21.25 42.54
CA TYR A 427 -6.20 -20.42 41.35
C TYR A 427 -5.88 -21.20 40.07
N TYR A 428 -5.20 -22.34 40.22
CA TYR A 428 -4.79 -23.20 39.13
C TYR A 428 -5.50 -24.53 39.21
N ASN A 429 -6.08 -24.97 38.11
CA ASN A 429 -6.54 -26.35 37.99
C ASN A 429 -5.33 -27.26 37.74
N MET A 430 -4.41 -27.30 38.71
CA MET A 430 -3.38 -28.33 38.79
C MET A 430 -4.15 -29.61 39.11
N GLY A 431 -4.62 -30.30 38.06
CA GLY A 431 -5.30 -31.58 38.22
C GLY A 431 -4.41 -32.57 38.97
N ASP A 432 -4.97 -33.74 39.31
CA ASP A 432 -4.18 -34.89 39.77
C ASP A 432 -3.23 -35.33 38.63
N SER A 433 -2.13 -34.61 38.45
CA SER A 433 -1.14 -34.91 37.43
C SER A 433 -0.25 -36.02 37.98
N ASP A 434 -0.21 -37.15 37.29
CA ASP A 434 0.67 -38.29 37.57
C ASP A 434 2.17 -37.97 37.40
N LYS A 435 2.54 -36.70 37.28
CA LYS A 435 3.94 -36.24 37.15
C LYS A 435 4.52 -35.92 38.52
N HIS A 436 5.01 -36.94 39.22
CA HIS A 436 5.95 -36.77 40.34
C HIS A 436 7.37 -36.49 39.79
N SER A 437 7.51 -35.48 38.93
CA SER A 437 8.81 -35.01 38.46
C SER A 437 9.40 -34.01 39.47
N TYR A 438 10.73 -34.04 39.61
CA TYR A 438 11.52 -33.12 40.42
C TYR A 438 11.55 -31.71 39.79
N ASP A 439 10.39 -31.11 39.60
CA ASP A 439 10.25 -29.77 39.04
C ASP A 439 10.15 -28.73 40.16
N TYR A 440 10.80 -27.58 39.96
CA TYR A 440 10.70 -26.42 40.85
C TYR A 440 9.74 -25.36 40.30
N TRP A 441 9.07 -25.63 39.18
CA TRP A 441 8.30 -24.63 38.45
C TRP A 441 7.10 -25.23 37.74
N ASP A 442 6.14 -24.37 37.40
CA ASP A 442 5.00 -24.71 36.56
C ASP A 442 4.68 -23.53 35.60
N ASN A 443 4.07 -23.84 34.45
CA ASN A 443 3.71 -22.85 33.42
C ASN A 443 2.20 -22.67 33.34
N PHE A 444 1.77 -21.44 33.09
CA PHE A 444 0.38 -21.05 33.02
C PHE A 444 0.12 -20.15 31.82
N GLU A 445 -1.08 -20.28 31.26
CA GLU A 445 -1.59 -19.32 30.29
C GLU A 445 -1.66 -17.95 30.96
N GLY A 446 -1.16 -16.93 30.27
CA GLY A 446 -1.21 -15.55 30.73
C GLY A 446 -2.41 -14.81 30.14
N ILE A 447 -2.17 -13.58 29.67
CA ILE A 447 -3.20 -12.66 29.21
C ILE A 447 -3.08 -12.50 27.70
N GLU A 448 -4.22 -12.58 27.01
CA GLU A 448 -4.35 -12.09 25.65
C GLU A 448 -4.68 -10.59 25.69
N GLY A 449 -3.73 -9.79 25.22
CA GLY A 449 -3.79 -8.33 25.22
C GLY A 449 -4.21 -7.75 23.87
N ILE A 450 -4.01 -6.45 23.73
CA ILE A 450 -4.29 -5.71 22.49
C ILE A 450 -3.22 -6.04 21.45
N GLY A 451 -3.63 -6.09 20.17
CA GLY A 451 -2.70 -6.24 19.04
C GLY A 451 -2.02 -7.60 18.99
N ASN A 452 -2.77 -8.67 19.30
CA ASN A 452 -2.30 -10.06 19.33
C ASN A 452 -1.09 -10.31 20.25
N LEU A 453 -0.82 -9.41 21.20
CA LEU A 453 0.20 -9.64 22.21
C LEU A 453 -0.35 -10.63 23.23
N LYS A 454 0.40 -11.68 23.53
CA LYS A 454 0.01 -12.67 24.54
C LYS A 454 1.08 -12.76 25.61
N THR A 455 0.73 -13.26 26.79
CA THR A 455 1.72 -13.65 27.79
C THR A 455 1.53 -15.09 28.24
N ASN A 456 2.61 -15.68 28.74
CA ASN A 456 2.60 -16.93 29.50
C ASN A 456 3.37 -16.72 30.79
N TYR A 457 2.90 -17.30 31.90
CA TYR A 457 3.55 -17.15 33.19
C TYR A 457 4.27 -18.43 33.58
N ARG A 458 5.50 -18.31 34.09
CA ARG A 458 6.19 -19.40 34.78
C ARG A 458 6.35 -19.04 36.24
N ILE A 459 5.90 -19.90 37.13
CA ILE A 459 6.05 -19.73 38.58
C ILE A 459 7.12 -20.68 39.04
N GLN A 460 8.12 -20.17 39.77
CA GLN A 460 9.17 -20.98 40.38
C GLN A 460 9.05 -20.94 41.89
N PHE A 461 9.24 -22.09 42.53
CA PHE A 461 9.17 -22.29 43.98
C PHE A 461 10.56 -22.43 44.60
N ASN A 462 10.66 -22.23 45.91
CA ASN A 462 11.90 -22.38 46.67
C ASN A 462 12.41 -23.83 46.74
N ASP A 463 11.50 -24.80 46.69
CA ASP A 463 11.77 -26.24 46.75
C ASP A 463 10.98 -26.98 45.66
N TYR A 464 11.30 -28.27 45.44
CA TYR A 464 10.57 -29.12 44.50
C TYR A 464 9.07 -29.11 44.81
N ILE A 465 8.24 -28.96 43.78
CA ILE A 465 6.77 -28.97 43.92
C ILE A 465 6.27 -30.38 44.24
N SER A 466 6.94 -31.40 43.70
CA SER A 466 6.67 -32.82 43.93
C SER A 466 7.94 -33.66 43.87
N ASP A 467 7.98 -34.74 44.63
CA ASP A 467 8.95 -35.82 44.52
C ASP A 467 8.28 -37.18 44.76
N TYR A 468 9.07 -38.25 44.92
CA TYR A 468 8.54 -39.60 45.20
C TYR A 468 7.70 -39.71 46.50
N SER A 469 7.75 -38.70 47.38
CA SER A 469 6.99 -38.63 48.63
C SER A 469 5.68 -37.84 48.51
N GLY A 470 5.43 -37.23 47.35
CA GLY A 470 4.22 -36.45 47.05
C GLY A 470 4.52 -34.95 46.86
N TYR A 471 3.47 -34.12 46.93
CA TYR A 471 3.59 -32.67 46.75
C TYR A 471 4.09 -31.97 48.02
N ASN A 472 5.07 -31.07 47.88
CA ASN A 472 5.49 -30.17 48.94
C ASN A 472 4.56 -28.94 48.99
N TYR A 473 3.35 -29.11 49.51
CA TYR A 473 2.33 -28.07 49.58
C TYR A 473 2.76 -26.77 50.31
N ASN A 474 3.83 -26.83 51.11
CA ASN A 474 4.35 -25.71 51.88
C ASN A 474 5.46 -24.93 51.16
N THR A 475 6.01 -25.44 50.05
CA THR A 475 6.98 -24.66 49.27
C THR A 475 6.32 -23.37 48.77
N THR A 476 7.11 -22.30 48.70
CA THR A 476 6.61 -20.95 48.43
C THR A 476 7.17 -20.39 47.13
N ILE A 477 6.38 -19.54 46.48
CA ILE A 477 6.77 -18.88 45.22
C ILE A 477 7.99 -17.99 45.47
N ARG A 478 9.06 -18.29 44.74
CA ARG A 478 10.33 -17.56 44.69
C ARG A 478 10.41 -16.60 43.51
N HIS A 479 9.95 -17.01 42.33
CA HIS A 479 9.94 -16.16 41.14
C HIS A 479 8.60 -16.25 40.40
N ILE A 480 8.19 -15.14 39.79
CA ILE A 480 7.12 -15.11 38.79
C ILE A 480 7.71 -14.52 37.51
N ILE A 481 7.78 -15.33 36.46
CA ILE A 481 8.33 -14.94 35.16
C ILE A 481 7.17 -14.74 34.19
N ILE A 482 7.04 -13.53 33.67
CA ILE A 482 6.13 -13.18 32.59
C ILE A 482 6.88 -13.29 31.27
N ASN A 483 6.51 -14.25 30.44
CA ASN A 483 6.97 -14.34 29.06
C ASN A 483 5.98 -13.60 28.17
N ILE A 484 6.43 -12.58 27.44
CA ILE A 484 5.68 -11.83 26.45
C ILE A 484 5.85 -12.54 25.10
N ASP A 485 4.79 -13.17 24.64
CA ASP A 485 4.71 -13.82 23.33
C ASP A 485 4.37 -12.77 22.27
N ARG A 486 5.30 -12.61 21.34
CA ARG A 486 5.24 -11.66 20.23
C ARG A 486 5.15 -12.36 18.87
N SER A 487 4.94 -13.67 18.83
CA SER A 487 4.92 -14.48 17.59
C SER A 487 3.87 -14.00 16.57
N GLU A 488 2.77 -13.43 17.06
CA GLU A 488 1.69 -12.88 16.23
C GLU A 488 1.79 -11.34 16.01
N VAL A 489 2.85 -10.70 16.51
CA VAL A 489 3.07 -9.24 16.36
C VAL A 489 3.71 -8.93 15.01
N THR A 490 2.97 -8.22 14.16
CA THR A 490 3.39 -7.88 12.79
C THR A 490 3.78 -6.41 12.66
N CYS A 491 4.98 -6.06 13.13
CA CYS A 491 5.60 -4.74 12.90
C CYS A 491 7.13 -4.80 12.84
N SER A 492 7.76 -3.79 12.24
CA SER A 492 9.22 -3.70 12.20
C SER A 492 9.78 -3.42 13.59
N ASN A 493 10.94 -4.00 13.92
CA ASN A 493 11.61 -3.84 15.21
C ASN A 493 10.70 -4.12 16.43
N ALA A 494 9.77 -5.09 16.31
CA ALA A 494 8.81 -5.43 17.36
C ALA A 494 9.47 -5.67 18.72
N GLU A 495 10.62 -6.35 18.74
CA GLU A 495 11.46 -6.56 19.92
C GLU A 495 11.78 -5.26 20.65
N LYS A 496 12.47 -4.35 19.98
CA LYS A 496 12.88 -3.08 20.56
C LYS A 496 11.66 -2.26 21.00
N ARG A 497 10.60 -2.22 20.19
CA ARG A 497 9.40 -1.43 20.50
C ARG A 497 8.67 -1.96 21.74
N LEU A 498 8.51 -3.27 21.87
CA LEU A 498 7.89 -3.91 23.03
C LEU A 498 8.79 -3.80 24.27
N HIS A 499 10.10 -3.99 24.13
CA HIS A 499 11.07 -3.76 25.19
C HIS A 499 10.96 -2.32 25.73
N ASP A 500 11.07 -1.33 24.86
CA ASP A 500 11.00 0.08 25.25
C ASP A 500 9.65 0.42 25.91
N ALA A 501 8.55 -0.14 25.41
CA ALA A 501 7.23 0.01 26.00
C ALA A 501 7.11 -0.64 27.39
N ALA A 502 7.74 -1.81 27.62
CA ALA A 502 7.82 -2.46 28.93
C ALA A 502 8.61 -1.61 29.93
N ILE A 503 9.78 -1.09 29.51
CA ILE A 503 10.59 -0.20 30.34
C ILE A 503 9.82 1.08 30.68
N ASN A 504 9.13 1.69 29.70
CA ASN A 504 8.31 2.87 29.93
C ASN A 504 7.14 2.59 30.87
N TYR A 505 6.48 1.43 30.74
CA TYR A 505 5.42 1.00 31.65
C TYR A 505 5.95 0.92 33.10
N LEU A 506 7.09 0.26 33.32
CA LEU A 506 7.71 0.14 34.64
C LEU A 506 8.04 1.51 35.25
N LYS A 507 8.64 2.41 34.47
CA LYS A 507 8.92 3.79 34.89
C LYS A 507 7.65 4.53 35.30
N ASN A 508 6.55 4.38 34.53
CA ASN A 508 5.29 5.04 34.81
C ASN A 508 4.64 4.58 36.13
N ILE A 509 4.84 3.31 36.53
CA ILE A 509 4.38 2.80 37.82
C ILE A 509 5.41 2.97 38.96
N GLY A 510 6.50 3.72 38.70
CA GLY A 510 7.47 4.17 39.69
C GLY A 510 8.69 3.27 39.89
N PHE A 511 8.92 2.28 39.03
CA PHE A 511 10.14 1.49 39.06
C PHE A 511 11.32 2.24 38.42
N THR A 512 12.50 2.09 39.02
CA THR A 512 13.75 2.66 38.51
C THR A 512 14.80 1.57 38.34
N LYS A 513 15.63 1.66 37.30
CA LYS A 513 16.75 0.72 37.09
C LYS A 513 17.78 0.89 38.22
N THR A 514 18.11 -0.20 38.91
CA THR A 514 19.05 -0.23 40.04
C THR A 514 20.20 -1.20 39.86
N GLY A 515 20.17 -2.07 38.85
CA GLY A 515 21.23 -3.05 38.63
C GLY A 515 21.18 -3.76 37.28
N HIS A 516 22.08 -4.71 37.11
CA HIS A 516 22.23 -5.57 35.94
C HIS A 516 22.83 -6.92 36.37
N THR A 517 22.49 -8.02 35.67
CA THR A 517 23.09 -9.35 35.88
C THR A 517 23.17 -10.13 34.57
N ASP A 518 24.24 -10.90 34.39
CA ASP A 518 24.57 -11.55 33.11
C ASP A 518 24.45 -13.08 33.16
N ASP A 519 24.18 -13.64 34.35
CA ASP A 519 24.28 -15.08 34.63
C ASP A 519 22.96 -15.70 35.12
N TRP A 520 21.87 -14.93 35.11
CA TRP A 520 20.59 -15.45 35.60
C TRP A 520 19.80 -16.10 34.45
N MET A 521 19.55 -17.41 34.57
CA MET A 521 18.95 -18.23 33.50
C MET A 521 19.73 -18.18 32.17
N ASP A 522 21.05 -18.04 32.23
CA ASP A 522 21.95 -17.92 31.07
C ASP A 522 21.62 -16.72 30.15
N GLU A 523 21.05 -15.64 30.71
CA GLU A 523 20.64 -14.43 29.98
C GLU A 523 21.05 -13.15 30.74
N GLU A 524 21.16 -12.02 30.01
CA GLU A 524 21.39 -10.67 30.55
C GLU A 524 20.06 -10.00 30.98
N TRP A 525 20.06 -9.37 32.16
CA TRP A 525 18.89 -8.73 32.74
C TRP A 525 19.18 -7.36 33.35
N ASP A 526 18.31 -6.41 33.08
CA ASP A 526 18.26 -5.13 33.79
C ASP A 526 17.31 -5.20 34.99
N ILE A 527 17.80 -4.84 36.18
CA ILE A 527 17.05 -4.94 37.44
C ILE A 527 16.43 -3.59 37.78
N TYR A 528 15.14 -3.60 38.08
CA TYR A 528 14.32 -2.45 38.45
C TYR A 528 13.76 -2.63 39.86
N SER A 529 13.70 -1.56 40.64
CA SER A 529 13.13 -1.56 41.99
C SER A 529 12.18 -0.38 42.24
N ASN A 530 11.27 -0.57 43.19
CA ASN A 530 10.33 0.43 43.69
C ASN A 530 9.98 0.11 45.14
N ASP A 531 10.08 1.07 46.07
CA ASP A 531 9.82 0.86 47.50
C ASP A 531 8.40 0.38 47.83
N LYS A 532 7.42 0.67 46.97
CA LYS A 532 6.02 0.27 47.15
C LYS A 532 5.77 -1.23 46.91
N TYR A 533 6.65 -1.90 46.18
CA TYR A 533 6.49 -3.30 45.78
C TYR A 533 7.40 -4.20 46.61
N SER A 534 6.92 -5.40 46.95
CA SER A 534 7.65 -6.39 47.76
C SER A 534 8.69 -7.20 46.97
N TYR A 535 9.01 -6.78 45.74
CA TYR A 535 9.85 -7.51 44.81
C TYR A 535 10.65 -6.55 43.91
N TYR A 536 11.73 -7.06 43.34
CA TYR A 536 12.44 -6.50 42.18
C TYR A 536 11.80 -7.00 40.89
N ILE A 537 11.95 -6.24 39.79
CA ILE A 537 11.61 -6.70 38.44
C ILE A 537 12.89 -6.72 37.60
N ALA A 538 13.29 -7.88 37.12
CA ALA A 538 14.33 -8.03 36.11
C ALA A 538 13.69 -8.09 34.72
N VAL A 539 14.22 -7.35 33.75
CA VAL A 539 13.78 -7.38 32.33
C VAL A 539 14.94 -7.87 31.49
N ASN A 540 14.72 -8.90 30.67
CA ASN A 540 15.80 -9.43 29.83
C ASN A 540 16.10 -8.51 28.63
N LYS A 541 17.24 -8.73 27.98
CA LYS A 541 17.76 -7.88 26.90
C LYS A 541 16.77 -7.60 25.75
N ASP A 542 15.98 -8.58 25.34
CA ASP A 542 15.01 -8.45 24.24
C ASP A 542 13.60 -8.02 24.71
N GLY A 543 13.42 -7.81 26.02
CA GLY A 543 12.16 -7.42 26.64
C GLY A 543 11.05 -8.46 26.55
N SER A 544 11.35 -9.69 26.11
CA SER A 544 10.37 -10.78 26.03
C SER A 544 10.10 -11.43 27.39
N LYS A 545 10.90 -11.15 28.42
CA LYS A 545 10.71 -11.71 29.75
C LYS A 545 10.84 -10.66 30.85
N LEU A 546 9.93 -10.72 31.82
CA LEU A 546 10.01 -9.99 33.07
C LEU A 546 10.00 -11.00 34.23
N CYS A 547 10.97 -10.94 35.13
CA CYS A 547 10.95 -11.74 36.35
C CYS A 547 10.74 -10.88 37.57
N LEU A 548 9.78 -11.28 38.40
CA LEU A 548 9.59 -10.77 39.75
C LEU A 548 10.35 -11.65 40.74
N GLU A 549 11.23 -11.05 41.53
CA GLU A 549 11.98 -11.71 42.61
C GLU A 549 11.76 -10.98 43.94
N SER A 550 11.49 -11.72 45.01
CA SER A 550 11.23 -11.13 46.34
C SER A 550 12.41 -10.29 46.82
N LYS A 551 12.13 -9.14 47.45
CA LYS A 551 13.16 -8.29 48.03
C LYS A 551 13.87 -8.89 49.24
#